data_AF-A0A1V5QL41-F1
#
_entry.id   AF-A0A1V5QL41-F1
#
_cell.length_a   1.000
_cell.length_b   1.000
_cell.length_c   1.000
_cell.angle_alpha   90.00
_cell.angle_beta   90.00
_cell.angle_gamma   90.00
#
_symmetry.space_group_name_H-M   'P 1'
#
loop_
_entity.id
_entity.type
_entity.pdbx_description
1 polymer ?
#
loop_
_entity_poly.entity_id
_entity_poly.type
_entity_poly.pdbx_seq_one_letter_code
_entity_poly.pdbx_strand_id
1 'polypeptide(L)'
;MVFHGGVFTGLLTLALALVGPQLPSLVAVPLGLVCGLGGLCGMGLLAKRLLQPELRALSRLDDWISNLLATTLPLLALGWLASPRLEAAFFSGALALLVYAPFGKLRHAVFFFLSRRHLGAFFGRRGTFPVRHA
;
A
#
# COMPACT_ATOMS: atom_id res chain seq x y z
N MET A 1 -5.66 9.75 -2.19
CA MET A 1 -5.67 8.95 -3.44
C MET A 1 -4.27 8.75 -4.02
N VAL A 2 -3.46 9.81 -4.20
CA VAL A 2 -2.08 9.70 -4.71
C VAL A 2 -1.21 8.73 -3.90
N PHE A 3 -1.22 8.82 -2.57
CA PHE A 3 -0.49 7.90 -1.68
C PHE A 3 -0.84 6.43 -1.95
N HIS A 4 -2.14 6.08 -1.95
CA HIS A 4 -2.58 4.71 -2.26
C HIS A 4 -2.18 4.27 -3.67
N GLY A 5 -2.27 5.17 -4.66
CA GLY A 5 -1.79 4.91 -6.00
C GLY A 5 -0.31 4.50 -6.02
N GLY A 6 0.54 5.21 -5.27
CA GLY A 6 1.94 4.83 -5.10
C GLY A 6 2.15 3.47 -4.45
N VAL A 7 1.44 3.17 -3.35
CA VAL A 7 1.54 1.87 -2.66
C VAL A 7 1.15 0.73 -3.59
N PHE A 8 0.00 0.84 -4.27
CA PHE A 8 -0.45 -0.20 -5.22
C PHE A 8 0.45 -0.31 -6.43
N THR A 9 1.03 0.80 -6.90
CA THR A 9 2.04 0.77 -7.97
C THR A 9 3.31 0.07 -7.49
N GLY A 10 3.76 0.28 -6.25
CA GLY A 10 4.89 -0.45 -5.67
C GLY A 10 4.64 -1.96 -5.58
N LEU A 11 3.43 -2.37 -5.21
CA LEU A 11 3.01 -3.78 -5.23
C LEU A 11 2.94 -4.35 -6.66
N LEU A 12 2.48 -3.57 -7.63
CA LEU A 12 2.49 -3.96 -9.04
C LEU A 12 3.94 -4.12 -9.56
N THR A 13 4.82 -3.18 -9.25
CA THR A 13 6.25 -3.25 -9.57
C THR A 13 6.88 -4.51 -8.99
N LEU A 14 6.52 -4.88 -7.74
CA LEU A 14 6.97 -6.14 -7.15
C LEU A 14 6.49 -7.35 -7.97
N ALA A 15 5.20 -7.40 -8.31
CA ALA A 15 4.66 -8.49 -9.11
C ALA A 15 5.37 -8.63 -10.47
N LEU A 16 5.65 -7.50 -11.13
CA LEU A 16 6.40 -7.48 -12.38
C LEU A 16 7.86 -7.92 -12.21
N ALA A 17 8.54 -7.45 -11.15
CA ALA A 17 9.92 -7.81 -10.84
C ALA A 17 10.08 -9.32 -10.58
N LEU A 18 9.07 -9.96 -9.98
CA LEU A 18 9.06 -11.41 -9.76
C LEU A 18 8.89 -12.22 -11.05
N VAL A 19 8.34 -11.63 -12.12
CA VAL A 19 8.18 -12.28 -13.43
C VAL A 19 9.41 -12.07 -14.32
N GLY A 20 10.16 -10.97 -14.13
CA GLY A 20 11.39 -10.75 -14.88
C GLY A 20 12.19 -9.52 -14.43
N PRO A 21 13.51 -9.50 -14.66
CA PRO A 21 14.42 -8.61 -13.93
C PRO A 21 14.57 -7.19 -14.50
N GLN A 22 14.04 -6.87 -15.68
CA GLN A 22 14.21 -5.54 -16.27
C GLN A 22 12.97 -5.08 -17.03
N LEU A 23 12.37 -3.99 -16.55
CA LEU A 23 11.27 -3.33 -17.23
C LEU A 23 11.83 -2.35 -18.27
N PRO A 24 11.28 -2.31 -19.50
CA PRO A 24 11.66 -1.31 -20.48
C PRO A 24 11.36 0.09 -19.92
N SER A 25 12.17 1.08 -20.31
CA SER A 25 12.07 2.46 -19.80
C SER A 25 10.67 3.06 -19.98
N LEU A 26 9.98 2.72 -21.08
CA LEU A 26 8.60 3.12 -21.36
C LEU A 26 7.62 2.73 -20.23
N VAL A 27 7.88 1.62 -19.55
CA VAL A 27 7.09 1.13 -18.41
C VAL A 27 7.70 1.58 -17.09
N ALA A 28 9.02 1.53 -16.94
CA ALA A 28 9.70 1.84 -15.69
C ALA A 28 9.53 3.32 -15.27
N VAL A 29 9.60 4.26 -16.21
CA VAL A 29 9.48 5.70 -15.93
C VAL A 29 8.12 6.08 -15.35
N PRO A 30 6.96 5.74 -15.97
CA PRO A 30 5.66 6.10 -15.40
C PRO A 30 5.40 5.42 -14.06
N LEU A 31 5.79 4.15 -13.88
CA LEU A 31 5.70 3.48 -12.58
C LEU A 31 6.54 4.21 -11.53
N GLY A 32 7.78 4.58 -11.89
CA GLY A 32 8.68 5.35 -11.03
C GLY A 32 8.09 6.70 -10.62
N LEU A 33 7.46 7.44 -11.53
CA LEU A 33 6.80 8.71 -11.22
C LEU A 33 5.68 8.54 -10.20
N VAL A 34 4.79 7.56 -10.40
CA VAL A 34 3.68 7.30 -9.47
C VAL A 34 4.21 6.83 -8.11
N CYS A 35 5.23 5.97 -8.08
CA CYS A 35 5.92 5.55 -6.86
C CYS A 35 6.58 6.74 -6.14
N GLY A 36 7.28 7.61 -6.85
CA GLY A 36 7.92 8.80 -6.28
C GLY A 36 6.91 9.76 -5.67
N LEU A 37 5.85 10.13 -6.41
CA LEU A 37 4.79 10.99 -5.90
C LEU A 37 4.08 10.37 -4.69
N GLY A 38 3.81 9.06 -4.74
CA GLY A 38 3.22 8.34 -3.61
C GLY A 38 4.13 8.31 -2.39
N GLY A 39 5.42 8.06 -2.57
CA GLY A 39 6.42 8.07 -1.51
C GLY A 39 6.55 9.46 -0.86
N LEU A 40 6.61 10.52 -1.66
CA LEU A 40 6.60 11.91 -1.16
C LEU A 40 5.32 12.22 -0.36
N CYS A 41 4.15 11.79 -0.84
CA CYS A 41 2.91 11.91 -0.09
C CYS A 41 2.98 11.16 1.25
N GLY A 42 3.54 9.94 1.28
CA GLY A 42 3.72 9.15 2.48
C GLY A 42 4.65 9.82 3.49
N MET A 43 5.78 10.36 3.02
CA MET A 43 6.67 11.17 3.85
C MET A 43 5.97 12.39 4.42
N GLY A 44 5.15 13.09 3.64
CA GLY A 44 4.31 14.19 4.12
C GLY A 44 3.31 13.77 5.20
N LEU A 45 2.70 12.59 5.08
CA LEU A 45 1.80 12.03 6.09
C LEU A 45 2.53 11.65 7.38
N LEU A 46 3.74 11.07 7.28
CA LEU A 46 4.61 10.82 8.43
C LEU A 46 5.03 12.11 9.11
N ALA A 47 5.49 13.10 8.34
CA ALA A 47 5.86 14.42 8.85
C ALA A 47 4.68 15.11 9.55
N LYS A 48 3.49 15.10 8.92
CA LYS A 48 2.26 15.62 9.54
C LYS A 48 1.99 14.94 10.88
N ARG A 49 2.14 13.60 10.96
CA ARG A 49 1.95 12.86 12.20
C ARG A 49 3.00 13.21 13.27
N LEU A 50 4.24 13.47 12.89
CA LEU A 50 5.30 13.90 13.82
C LEU A 50 5.08 15.32 14.33
N LEU A 51 4.64 16.22 13.46
CA LEU A 51 4.55 17.64 13.77
C LEU A 51 3.26 18.01 14.51
N GLN A 52 2.14 17.30 14.28
CA GLN A 52 0.86 17.61 14.91
C GLN A 52 0.71 16.92 16.28
N PRO A 53 0.69 17.66 17.41
CA PRO A 53 0.58 17.08 18.74
C PRO A 53 -0.66 16.22 18.95
N GLU A 54 -1.79 16.61 18.36
CA GLU A 54 -3.06 15.90 18.47
C GLU A 54 -2.97 14.53 17.79
N LEU A 55 -2.35 14.46 16.61
CA LEU A 55 -2.13 13.19 15.92
C LEU A 55 -1.16 12.31 16.68
N ARG A 56 -0.09 12.88 17.26
CA ARG A 56 0.85 12.10 18.09
C ARG A 56 0.16 11.50 19.30
N ALA A 57 -0.67 12.28 20.00
CA ALA A 57 -1.41 11.83 21.18
C ALA A 57 -2.36 10.66 20.87
N LEU A 58 -2.93 10.64 19.66
CA LEU A 58 -3.83 9.56 19.20
C LEU A 58 -3.09 8.37 18.54
N SER A 59 -1.81 8.52 18.22
CA SER A 59 -1.04 7.52 17.48
C SER A 59 -0.58 6.38 18.38
N ARG A 60 -0.79 5.14 17.92
CA ARG A 60 -0.18 3.94 18.51
C ARG A 60 1.04 3.52 17.68
N LEU A 61 1.87 2.64 18.23
CA LEU A 61 3.02 2.06 17.51
C LEU A 61 2.61 1.50 16.13
N ASP A 62 1.45 0.86 16.06
CA ASP A 62 0.90 0.28 14.84
C ASP A 62 0.62 1.32 13.74
N ASP A 63 0.28 2.57 14.09
CA ASP A 63 0.13 3.66 13.12
C ASP A 63 1.45 4.06 12.47
N TRP A 64 2.52 4.05 13.26
CA TRP A 64 3.86 4.41 12.81
C TRP A 64 4.42 3.32 11.90
N ILE A 65 4.30 2.05 12.31
CA ILE A 65 4.78 0.90 11.53
C ILE A 65 4.02 0.82 10.20
N SER A 66 2.68 0.89 10.22
CA SER A 66 1.88 0.81 9.00
C SER A 66 2.19 1.95 8.02
N ASN A 67 2.32 3.19 8.51
CA ASN A 67 2.65 4.33 7.66
C ASN A 67 4.08 4.24 7.12
N LEU A 68 5.04 3.82 7.95
CA LEU A 68 6.43 3.62 7.53
C LEU A 68 6.52 2.57 6.42
N LEU A 69 5.98 1.37 6.63
CA LEU A 69 6.02 0.29 5.64
C LEU A 69 5.34 0.70 4.32
N ALA A 70 4.16 1.32 4.40
CA ALA A 70 3.43 1.78 3.22
C ALA A 70 4.14 2.95 2.51
N THR A 71 4.89 3.78 3.21
CA THR A 71 5.70 4.85 2.59
C THR A 71 6.99 4.31 1.98
N THR A 72 7.65 3.37 2.66
CA THR A 72 8.94 2.81 2.23
C THR A 72 8.80 1.94 0.99
N LEU A 73 7.72 1.17 0.85
CA LEU A 73 7.51 0.32 -0.34
C LEU A 73 7.63 1.06 -1.67
N PRO A 74 6.85 2.13 -1.95
CA PRO A 74 6.97 2.85 -3.22
C PRO A 74 8.32 3.55 -3.39
N LEU A 75 8.98 3.99 -2.32
CA LEU A 75 10.32 4.56 -2.40
C LEU A 75 11.38 3.53 -2.80
N LEU A 76 11.29 2.31 -2.23
CA LEU A 76 12.16 1.21 -2.62
C LEU A 76 11.88 0.71 -4.04
N ALA A 77 10.61 0.69 -4.44
CA ALA A 77 10.21 0.37 -5.82
C ALA A 77 10.81 1.39 -6.81
N LEU A 78 10.73 2.68 -6.51
CA LEU A 78 11.40 3.73 -7.29
C LEU A 78 12.92 3.51 -7.35
N GLY A 79 13.54 3.19 -6.22
CA GLY A 79 14.97 2.89 -6.16
C GLY A 79 15.37 1.72 -7.07
N TRP A 80 14.63 0.61 -7.00
CA TRP A 80 14.86 -0.55 -7.86
C TRP A 80 14.64 -0.24 -9.36
N LEU A 81 13.57 0.49 -9.69
CA LEU A 81 13.30 0.94 -11.07
C LEU A 81 14.41 1.83 -11.64
N ALA A 82 15.06 2.64 -10.79
CA ALA A 82 16.19 3.47 -11.18
C ALA A 82 17.52 2.69 -11.22
N SER A 83 17.68 1.69 -10.35
CA SER A 83 18.89 0.89 -10.24
C SER A 83 18.56 -0.52 -9.73
N PRO A 84 18.70 -1.56 -10.57
CA PRO A 84 18.47 -2.95 -10.17
C PRO A 84 19.34 -3.42 -8.99
N ARG A 85 20.43 -2.70 -8.67
CA ARG A 85 21.28 -2.99 -7.50
C ARG A 85 20.53 -2.88 -6.16
N LEU A 86 19.38 -2.21 -6.13
CA LEU A 86 18.55 -2.06 -4.93
C LEU A 86 17.51 -3.19 -4.75
N GLU A 87 17.61 -4.27 -5.54
CA GLU A 87 16.67 -5.41 -5.50
C GLU A 87 16.53 -6.01 -4.11
N ALA A 88 17.65 -6.31 -3.45
CA ALA A 88 17.62 -6.90 -2.10
C ALA A 88 16.88 -6.00 -1.09
N ALA A 89 17.09 -4.68 -1.17
CA ALA A 89 16.39 -3.73 -0.31
C ALA A 89 14.89 -3.69 -0.63
N PHE A 90 14.54 -3.63 -1.92
CA PHE A 90 13.15 -3.61 -2.38
C PHE A 90 12.39 -4.87 -1.97
N PHE A 91 12.96 -6.06 -2.20
CA PHE A 91 12.31 -7.32 -1.85
C PHE A 91 12.20 -7.51 -0.33
N SER A 92 13.20 -7.07 0.43
CA SER A 92 13.15 -7.10 1.90
C SER A 92 12.05 -6.18 2.44
N GLY A 93 11.93 -4.96 1.89
CA GLY A 93 10.87 -4.02 2.26
C GLY A 93 9.48 -4.52 1.87
N ALA A 94 9.36 -5.13 0.69
CA ALA A 94 8.12 -5.77 0.24
C ALA A 94 7.72 -6.93 1.14
N LEU A 95 8.68 -7.80 1.50
CA LEU A 95 8.45 -8.91 2.41
C LEU A 95 7.97 -8.42 3.78
N ALA A 96 8.62 -7.41 4.35
CA ALA A 96 8.22 -6.81 5.62
C ALA A 96 6.77 -6.27 5.57
N LEU A 97 6.40 -5.57 4.49
CA LEU A 97 5.04 -5.09 4.30
C LEU A 97 4.04 -6.24 4.17
N LEU A 98 4.33 -7.25 3.36
CA LEU A 98 3.41 -8.38 3.12
C LEU A 98 3.21 -9.23 4.38
N VAL A 99 4.26 -9.46 5.16
CA VAL A 99 4.19 -10.17 6.44
C VAL A 99 3.36 -9.38 7.45
N TYR A 100 3.55 -8.05 7.54
CA TYR A 100 2.82 -7.21 8.49
C TYR A 100 1.37 -6.93 8.06
N ALA A 101 1.09 -6.88 6.75
CA ALA A 101 -0.19 -6.47 6.18
C ALA A 101 -1.43 -7.15 6.78
N PRO A 102 -1.48 -8.49 6.98
CA PRO A 102 -2.68 -9.13 7.53
C PRO A 102 -2.90 -8.87 9.03
N PHE A 103 -1.85 -8.54 9.79
CA PHE A 103 -1.92 -8.43 11.26
C PHE A 103 -2.11 -7.00 11.76
N GLY A 104 -1.57 -6.01 11.03
CA GLY A 104 -1.59 -4.61 11.45
C GLY A 104 -2.78 -3.80 10.92
N LYS A 105 -2.61 -2.46 10.97
CA LYS A 105 -3.55 -1.48 10.40
C LYS A 105 -3.73 -1.56 8.88
N LEU A 106 -2.82 -2.24 8.17
CA LEU A 106 -2.90 -2.45 6.72
C LEU A 106 -3.89 -3.56 6.32
N ARG A 107 -4.45 -4.32 7.27
CA ARG A 107 -5.36 -5.44 6.98
C ARG A 107 -6.57 -5.07 6.13
N HIS A 108 -6.99 -3.81 6.19
CA HIS A 108 -8.10 -3.31 5.38
C HIS A 108 -7.82 -3.48 3.89
N ALA A 109 -6.56 -3.36 3.44
CA ALA A 109 -6.19 -3.55 2.04
C ALA A 109 -6.33 -5.03 1.62
N VAL A 110 -6.01 -5.96 2.53
CA VAL A 110 -6.13 -7.41 2.30
C VAL A 110 -7.61 -7.83 2.28
N PHE A 111 -8.38 -7.40 3.28
CA PHE A 111 -9.76 -7.81 3.46
C PHE A 111 -10.77 -6.91 2.74
N PHE A 112 -10.35 -5.90 1.99
CA PHE A 112 -11.25 -4.93 1.35
C PHE A 112 -12.31 -5.61 0.50
N PHE A 113 -11.86 -6.44 -0.46
CA PHE A 113 -12.74 -7.09 -1.43
C PHE A 113 -13.62 -8.16 -0.76
N LEU A 114 -13.06 -8.93 0.17
CA LEU A 114 -13.79 -9.95 0.93
C LEU A 114 -14.89 -9.32 1.79
N SER A 115 -14.54 -8.28 2.54
CA SER A 115 -15.49 -7.52 3.37
C SER A 115 -16.59 -6.90 2.51
N ARG A 116 -16.25 -6.28 1.37
CA ARG A 116 -17.23 -5.66 0.49
C ARG A 116 -18.21 -6.67 -0.10
N ARG A 117 -17.71 -7.84 -0.53
CA ARG A 117 -18.56 -8.94 -1.02
C ARG A 117 -19.45 -9.50 0.09
N HIS A 118 -18.88 -9.79 1.26
CA HIS A 118 -19.59 -10.40 2.38
C HIS A 118 -20.66 -9.46 2.94
N LEU A 119 -20.32 -8.22 3.25
CA LEU A 119 -21.29 -7.22 3.76
C LEU A 119 -22.37 -6.92 2.71
N GLY A 120 -21.99 -6.84 1.43
CA GLY A 120 -22.95 -6.67 0.34
C GLY A 120 -23.93 -7.84 0.27
N ALA A 121 -23.48 -9.08 0.42
CA ALA A 121 -24.36 -10.25 0.45
C ALA A 121 -25.22 -10.30 1.73
N PHE A 122 -24.62 -10.06 2.90
CA PHE A 122 -25.30 -10.09 4.19
C PHE A 122 -26.45 -9.08 4.27
N PHE A 123 -26.23 -7.84 3.84
CA PHE A 123 -27.25 -6.78 3.87
C PHE A 123 -28.14 -6.72 2.61
N GLY A 124 -28.21 -7.78 1.81
CA GLY A 124 -29.16 -7.86 0.68
C GLY A 124 -28.83 -6.97 -0.53
N ARG A 125 -27.55 -6.63 -0.72
CA ARG A 125 -27.03 -5.81 -1.83
C ARG A 125 -27.83 -4.51 -2.06
N ARG A 126 -28.66 -4.48 -3.11
CA ARG A 126 -29.45 -3.31 -3.55
C ARG A 126 -30.93 -3.42 -3.20
N GLY A 127 -31.34 -4.26 -2.24
CA GLY A 127 -32.63 -4.06 -1.59
C GLY A 127 -33.27 -5.27 -0.94
N THR A 128 -32.71 -5.81 0.15
CA THR A 128 -33.50 -6.38 1.27
C THR A 128 -32.60 -6.94 2.38
N PHE A 129 -32.58 -6.26 3.53
CA PHE A 129 -32.30 -6.90 4.82
C PHE A 129 -33.47 -6.62 5.77
N PRO A 130 -34.08 -7.66 6.38
CA PRO A 130 -33.89 -9.07 6.07
C PRO A 130 -34.32 -9.38 4.63
N VAL A 131 -33.65 -10.36 4.00
CA VAL A 131 -34.10 -10.91 2.72
C VAL A 131 -35.50 -11.48 2.97
N ARG A 132 -36.54 -10.92 2.35
CA ARG A 132 -37.89 -11.50 2.46
C ARG A 132 -37.82 -12.88 1.78
N HIS A 133 -37.85 -13.95 2.57
CA HIS A 133 -38.15 -15.28 2.07
C HIS A 133 -39.61 -15.24 1.61
N ALA A 134 -39.83 -15.24 0.29
CA ALA A 134 -41.13 -15.51 -0.32
C ALA A 134 -41.24 -17.02 -0.56
#